data_AF-A0A8J6XD91-F1
#
_entry.id   AF-A0A8J6XD91-F1
#
_cell.length_a   1.000
_cell.length_b   1.000
_cell.length_c   1.000
_cell.angle_alpha   90.00
_cell.angle_beta   90.00
_cell.angle_gamma   90.00
#
_symmetry.space_group_name_H-M   'P 1'
#
loop_
_entity.id
_entity.type
_entity.pdbx_description
1 polymer ?
#
loop_
_entity_poly.entity_id
_entity_poly.type
_entity_poly.pdbx_seq_one_letter_code
_entity_poly.pdbx_strand_id
1 'polypeptide(L)'
;MKSYQEKRKEFSPEAQKRITARSQEIKNELHILKAIREITGMSQEVLAERLGVDQSYISRLERRDNITLATLANIIRALGGSIEIAIHLPEREPVKFSNLEALFALDAQHDQT
;
A
#
# COMPACT_ATOMS: atom_id res chain seq x y z
N MET A 1 5.97 24.83 -12.68
CA MET A 1 5.51 23.56 -13.29
C MET A 1 4.00 23.64 -13.44
N LYS A 2 3.44 23.27 -14.60
CA LYS A 2 1.97 23.16 -14.77
C LYS A 2 1.42 21.98 -13.96
N SER A 3 0.31 22.19 -13.26
CA SER A 3 -0.43 21.15 -12.53
C SER A 3 -0.96 20.09 -13.49
N TYR A 4 -1.13 18.86 -13.00
CA TYR A 4 -1.76 17.77 -13.74
C TYR A 4 -3.14 18.15 -14.29
N GLN A 5 -3.89 18.98 -13.56
CA GLN A 5 -5.20 19.45 -14.00
C GLN A 5 -5.11 20.44 -15.19
N GLU A 6 -4.02 21.19 -15.28
CA GLU A 6 -3.80 22.17 -16.35
C GLU A 6 -3.39 21.47 -17.64
N LYS A 7 -2.50 20.46 -17.56
CA LYS A 7 -2.13 19.64 -18.71
C LYS A 7 -3.29 18.83 -19.28
N ARG A 8 -4.24 18.41 -18.44
CA ARG A 8 -5.43 17.67 -18.89
C ARG A 8 -6.33 18.46 -19.83
N LYS A 9 -6.38 19.78 -19.67
CA LYS A 9 -7.17 20.69 -20.52
C LYS A 9 -6.58 20.87 -21.92
N GLU A 10 -5.32 20.47 -22.12
CA GLU A 10 -4.64 20.53 -23.42
C GLU A 10 -5.00 19.33 -24.33
N PHE A 11 -5.66 18.30 -23.80
CA PHE A 11 -6.09 17.12 -24.57
C PHE A 11 -7.51 17.28 -25.12
N SER A 12 -7.77 16.72 -26.31
CA SER A 12 -9.12 16.68 -26.90
C SER A 12 -10.10 15.90 -26.02
N PRO A 13 -11.41 16.16 -26.13
CA PRO A 13 -12.43 15.45 -25.36
C PRO A 13 -12.39 13.92 -25.55
N GLU A 14 -12.10 13.41 -26.76
CA GLU A 14 -11.92 11.96 -26.98
C GLU A 14 -10.62 11.42 -26.37
N ALA A 15 -9.53 12.19 -26.42
CA ALA A 15 -8.28 11.80 -25.77
C ALA A 15 -8.44 11.72 -24.25
N GLN A 16 -9.16 12.68 -23.64
CA GLN A 16 -9.49 12.65 -22.21
C GLN A 16 -10.35 11.42 -21.85
N LYS A 17 -11.36 11.10 -22.67
CA LYS A 17 -12.20 9.89 -22.46
C LYS A 17 -11.38 8.60 -22.56
N ARG A 18 -10.50 8.47 -23.56
CA ARG A 18 -9.61 7.30 -23.72
C ARG A 18 -8.62 7.16 -22.56
N ILE A 19 -7.99 8.26 -22.13
CA ILE A 19 -7.05 8.28 -21.00
C ILE A 19 -7.77 7.89 -19.70
N THR A 20 -9.00 8.37 -19.51
CA THR A 20 -9.82 8.06 -18.34
C THR A 20 -10.25 6.59 -18.33
N ALA A 21 -10.73 6.06 -19.47
CA ALA A 21 -11.11 4.66 -19.60
C ALA A 21 -9.92 3.71 -19.39
N ARG A 22 -8.76 4.01 -19.98
CA ARG A 22 -7.51 3.26 -19.77
C ARG A 22 -7.04 3.33 -18.31
N SER A 23 -7.18 4.49 -17.65
CA SER A 23 -6.88 4.64 -16.22
C SER A 23 -7.85 3.87 -15.33
N GLN A 24 -9.10 3.68 -15.79
CA GLN A 24 -10.13 2.96 -15.05
C GLN A 24 -10.00 1.44 -15.20
N GLU A 25 -9.56 0.94 -16.37
CA GLU A 25 -9.14 -0.46 -16.54
C GLU A 25 -7.94 -0.82 -15.67
N ILE A 26 -6.93 0.06 -15.60
CA ILE A 26 -5.75 -0.10 -14.72
C ILE A 26 -6.14 -0.02 -13.22
N LYS A 27 -7.24 0.66 -12.87
CA LYS A 27 -7.74 0.76 -11.48
C LYS A 27 -8.48 -0.48 -10.99
N ASN A 28 -8.92 -1.38 -11.88
CA ASN A 28 -9.71 -2.55 -11.48
C ASN A 28 -8.84 -3.66 -10.82
N GLU A 29 -7.50 -3.58 -10.92
CA GLU A 29 -6.55 -4.29 -10.06
C GLU A 29 -6.20 -3.42 -8.84
N LEU A 30 -7.15 -3.22 -7.93
CA LEU A 30 -6.93 -2.39 -6.73
C LEU A 30 -5.75 -2.90 -5.91
N HIS A 31 -4.60 -2.20 -5.99
CA HIS A 31 -3.48 -2.47 -5.11
C HIS A 31 -3.92 -2.29 -3.64
N ILE A 32 -3.82 -3.38 -2.89
CA ILE A 32 -4.40 -3.55 -1.55
C ILE A 32 -4.07 -2.37 -0.63
N LEU A 33 -2.83 -1.87 -0.66
CA LEU A 33 -2.40 -0.74 0.17
C LEU A 33 -3.16 0.56 -0.11
N LYS A 34 -3.40 0.86 -1.39
CA LYS A 34 -4.14 2.05 -1.78
C LYS A 34 -5.59 1.97 -1.32
N ALA A 35 -6.22 0.81 -1.50
CA ALA A 35 -7.58 0.58 -1.07
C ALA A 35 -7.72 0.77 0.45
N ILE A 36 -6.80 0.21 1.23
CA ILE A 36 -6.80 0.33 2.69
C ILE A 36 -6.56 1.79 3.14
N ARG A 37 -5.63 2.52 2.52
CA ARG A 37 -5.42 3.95 2.82
C ARG A 37 -6.69 4.77 2.53
N GLU A 38 -7.36 4.50 1.41
CA GLU A 38 -8.58 5.22 1.04
C GLU A 38 -9.76 4.91 1.98
N ILE A 39 -9.92 3.65 2.41
CA ILE A 39 -10.93 3.24 3.41
C ILE A 39 -10.73 3.97 4.74
N THR A 40 -9.47 4.20 5.13
CA THR A 40 -9.12 4.90 6.38
C THR A 40 -9.14 6.42 6.25
N GLY A 41 -9.49 6.97 5.08
CA GLY A 41 -9.64 8.42 4.86
C GLY A 41 -8.34 9.20 4.88
N MET A 42 -7.19 8.54 4.78
CA MET A 42 -5.88 9.17 4.91
C MET A 42 -5.31 9.60 3.56
N SER A 43 -4.67 10.78 3.47
CA SER A 43 -3.95 11.19 2.26
C SER A 43 -2.57 10.52 2.18
N GLN A 44 -1.95 10.50 1.00
CA GLN A 44 -0.59 9.96 0.84
C GLN A 44 0.43 10.76 1.65
N GLU A 45 0.22 12.08 1.77
CA GLU A 45 1.05 13.02 2.54
C GLU A 45 0.99 12.71 4.04
N VAL A 46 -0.22 12.51 4.59
CA VAL A 46 -0.40 12.19 6.01
C VAL A 46 0.18 10.81 6.35
N LEU A 47 0.01 9.83 5.46
CA LEU A 47 0.62 8.50 5.65
C LEU A 47 2.15 8.58 5.60
N ALA A 48 2.70 9.38 4.69
CA ALA A 48 4.13 9.60 4.56
C ALA A 48 4.73 10.23 5.83
N GLU A 49 4.05 11.25 6.38
CA GLU A 49 4.42 11.91 7.65
C GLU A 49 4.45 10.91 8.81
N ARG A 50 3.40 10.07 8.94
CA ARG A 50 3.34 9.04 10.00
C ARG A 50 4.45 7.99 9.88
N LEU A 51 4.90 7.70 8.67
CA LEU A 51 5.95 6.73 8.40
C LEU A 51 7.35 7.36 8.37
N GLY A 52 7.48 8.69 8.48
CA GLY A 52 8.77 9.39 8.39
C GLY A 52 9.44 9.27 7.02
N VAL A 53 8.66 9.18 5.94
CA VAL A 53 9.14 8.99 4.56
C VAL A 53 8.59 10.07 3.63
N ASP A 54 9.14 10.17 2.42
CA ASP A 54 8.61 11.07 1.40
C ASP A 54 7.26 10.59 0.84
N GLN A 55 6.38 11.52 0.49
CA GLN A 55 5.12 11.19 -0.20
C GLN A 55 5.35 10.43 -1.54
N SER A 56 6.45 10.71 -2.22
CA SER A 56 6.84 9.98 -3.43
C SER A 56 7.12 8.49 -3.17
N TYR A 57 7.58 8.15 -1.97
CA TYR A 57 7.77 6.76 -1.53
C TYR A 57 6.42 6.05 -1.41
N ILE A 58 5.43 6.67 -0.77
CA ILE A 58 4.06 6.14 -0.64
C ILE A 58 3.43 5.93 -2.02
N SER A 59 3.58 6.92 -2.92
CA SER A 59 3.05 6.83 -4.29
C SER A 59 3.66 5.67 -5.09
N ARG A 60 4.95 5.37 -4.90
CA ARG A 60 5.62 4.21 -5.52
C ARG A 60 5.19 2.90 -4.86
N LEU A 61 5.05 2.90 -3.54
CA LEU A 61 4.69 1.74 -2.75
C LEU A 61 3.28 1.23 -3.05
N GLU A 62 2.32 2.15 -3.17
CA GLU A 62 0.95 1.86 -3.61
C GLU A 62 0.84 1.35 -5.04
N ARG A 63 1.94 1.34 -5.81
CA ARG A 63 2.01 0.81 -7.17
C ARG A 63 2.75 -0.51 -7.29
N ARG A 64 3.23 -1.07 -6.18
CA ARG A 64 3.99 -2.33 -6.16
C ARG A 64 3.06 -3.51 -5.89
N ASP A 65 3.24 -4.56 -6.67
CA ASP A 65 2.53 -5.84 -6.48
C ASP A 65 3.17 -6.70 -5.38
N ASN A 66 4.48 -6.54 -5.17
CA ASN A 66 5.24 -7.28 -4.16
C ASN A 66 5.76 -6.34 -3.08
N ILE A 67 5.21 -6.48 -1.87
CA ILE A 67 5.67 -5.82 -0.64
C ILE A 67 5.97 -6.89 0.41
N THR A 68 6.90 -6.60 1.33
CA THR A 68 7.17 -7.51 2.44
C THR A 68 6.03 -7.44 3.47
N LEU A 69 5.78 -8.53 4.20
CA LEU A 69 4.81 -8.55 5.30
C LEU A 69 5.13 -7.50 6.37
N ALA A 70 6.42 -7.24 6.63
CA ALA A 70 6.86 -6.18 7.53
C ALA A 70 6.43 -4.78 7.03
N THR A 71 6.56 -4.52 5.72
CA THR A 71 6.11 -3.25 5.11
C THR A 71 4.60 -3.10 5.23
N LEU A 72 3.85 -4.16 4.93
CA LEU A 72 2.39 -4.17 5.08
C LEU A 72 1.98 -3.92 6.53
N ALA A 73 2.60 -4.60 7.51
CA ALA A 73 2.33 -4.42 8.93
C ALA A 73 2.57 -2.98 9.41
N ASN A 74 3.69 -2.38 9.01
CA ASN A 74 4.02 -1.01 9.36
C ASN A 74 3.01 -0.01 8.80
N ILE A 75 2.56 -0.18 7.55
CA ILE A 75 1.54 0.68 6.95
C ILE A 75 0.20 0.53 7.66
N ILE A 76 -0.26 -0.71 7.87
CA ILE A 76 -1.55 -0.97 8.53
C ILE A 76 -1.57 -0.36 9.93
N ARG A 77 -0.47 -0.43 10.66
CA ARG A 77 -0.34 0.24 11.96
C ARG A 77 -0.34 1.76 11.84
N ALA A 78 0.37 2.33 10.87
CA ALA A 78 0.36 3.78 10.63
C ALA A 78 -1.06 4.28 10.28
N LEU A 79 -1.88 3.42 9.68
CA LEU A 79 -3.30 3.67 9.43
C LEU A 79 -4.20 3.42 10.66
N GLY A 80 -3.65 2.97 11.79
CA GLY A 80 -4.38 2.67 13.03
C GLY A 80 -5.03 1.29 13.07
N GLY A 81 -4.68 0.40 12.14
CA GLY A 81 -5.17 -0.98 12.09
C GLY A 81 -4.19 -1.99 12.70
N SER A 82 -4.64 -3.25 12.72
CA SER A 82 -3.84 -4.41 13.12
C SER A 82 -3.94 -5.51 12.06
N ILE A 83 -2.92 -6.36 11.96
CA ILE A 83 -2.92 -7.53 11.08
C ILE A 83 -2.99 -8.80 11.93
N GLU A 84 -3.87 -9.72 11.53
CA GLU A 84 -3.84 -11.12 11.96
C GLU A 84 -3.48 -11.98 10.74
N ILE A 85 -2.52 -12.89 10.90
CA ILE A 85 -2.21 -13.90 9.88
C ILE A 85 -2.66 -15.27 10.39
N ALA A 86 -3.27 -16.06 9.50
CA ALA A 86 -3.69 -17.42 9.77
C ALA A 86 -2.99 -18.39 8.81
N ILE A 87 -2.42 -19.47 9.34
CA ILE A 87 -1.91 -20.61 8.55
C ILE A 87 -2.97 -21.70 8.56
N HIS A 88 -3.39 -22.10 7.36
CA HIS A 88 -4.30 -23.22 7.15
C HIS A 88 -3.49 -24.46 6.74
N LEU A 89 -3.55 -25.50 7.58
CA LEU A 89 -2.95 -26.80 7.30
C LEU A 89 -4.07 -27.83 7.07
N PRO A 90 -3.90 -28.81 6.15
CA PRO A 90 -4.87 -29.88 5.99
C PRO A 90 -5.16 -30.57 7.32
N GLU A 91 -6.44 -30.82 7.60
CA GLU A 91 -6.93 -31.56 8.77
C GLU A 91 -6.56 -30.96 10.14
N ARG A 92 -6.25 -29.66 10.20
CA ARG A 92 -5.90 -28.96 11.45
C ARG A 92 -6.62 -27.63 11.58
N GLU A 93 -6.84 -27.22 12.83
CA GLU A 93 -7.34 -25.89 13.14
C GLU A 93 -6.35 -24.81 12.67
N PRO A 94 -6.82 -23.69 12.10
CA PRO A 94 -5.94 -22.61 11.66
C PRO A 94 -5.12 -22.03 12.82
N VAL A 95 -3.82 -21.91 12.60
CA VAL A 95 -2.91 -21.27 13.57
C VAL A 95 -2.90 -19.78 13.29
N LYS A 96 -3.36 -18.98 14.26
CA LYS A 96 -3.43 -17.52 14.16
C LYS A 96 -2.30 -16.84 14.93
N PHE A 97 -1.79 -15.75 14.40
CA PHE A 97 -0.81 -14.92 15.09
C PHE A 97 -1.03 -13.44 14.80
N SER A 98 -1.00 -12.67 15.88
CA SER A 98 -1.29 -11.23 15.92
C SER A 98 -0.02 -10.39 16.10
N ASN A 99 1.07 -10.99 16.60
CA ASN A 99 2.33 -10.30 16.85
C ASN A 99 3.36 -10.63 15.76
N LEU A 100 3.22 -9.98 14.61
CA LEU A 100 4.16 -10.11 13.50
C LEU A 100 5.55 -9.53 13.82
N GLU A 101 5.67 -8.61 14.78
CA GLU A 101 6.96 -8.01 15.12
C GLU A 101 7.92 -9.00 15.76
N ALA A 102 7.39 -9.90 16.59
CA ALA A 102 8.19 -10.97 17.17
C ALA A 102 8.80 -11.88 16.11
N LEU A 103 8.17 -12.01 14.93
CA LEU A 103 8.73 -12.76 13.81
C LEU A 103 9.88 -12.00 13.13
N PHE A 104 9.77 -10.69 12.94
CA PHE A 104 10.79 -9.89 12.25
C PHE A 104 11.95 -9.43 13.16
N ALA A 105 11.73 -9.35 14.47
CA ALA A 105 12.77 -9.01 15.44
C ALA A 105 13.87 -10.09 15.54
N LEU A 106 13.56 -11.33 15.11
CA LEU A 106 14.50 -12.46 15.12
C LEU A 106 15.57 -12.36 14.03
N ASP A 107 15.31 -11.62 12.95
CA ASP A 107 16.26 -11.44 11.84
C ASP A 107 17.32 -10.37 12.13
N ALA A 108 17.06 -9.46 13.07
CA ALA A 108 17.99 -8.37 13.43
C ALA A 108 19.20 -8.84 14.27
N GLN A 109 19.24 -10.10 14.72
CA GLN A 109 20.33 -10.66 15.52
C GLN A 109 21.32 -11.53 14.72
N HIS A 110 21.09 -11.75 13.42
CA HIS A 110 21.93 -12.64 12.60
C HIS A 110 22.83 -11.91 11.58
N ASP A 111 22.80 -10.57 11.52
CA ASP A 111 23.60 -9.76 10.58
C ASP A 111 24.83 -9.09 11.24
N GLN A 112 25.33 -9.69 12.32
CA GLN A 112 26.64 -9.36 12.89
C GLN A 112 27.52 -10.61 12.92
N THR A 113 28.10 -10.95 11.77
CA THR A 113 29.29 -11.80 11.71
C THR A 113 30.16 -11.39 10.53
#